data_AF-A0A2T5JNZ8-F1
#
_entry.id   AF-A0A2T5JNZ8-F1
#
_cell.length_a   1.000
_cell.length_b   1.000
_cell.length_c   1.000
_cell.angle_alpha   90.00
_cell.angle_beta   90.00
_cell.angle_gamma   90.00
#
_symmetry.space_group_name_H-M   'P 1'
#
loop_
_entity.id
_entity.type
_entity.pdbx_description
1 polymer ?
#
loop_
_entity_poly.entity_id
_entity_poly.type
_entity_poly.pdbx_seq_one_letter_code
_entity_poly.pdbx_strand_id
1 'polypeptide(L)' 'MNASPELSFEDMLRIRLEVLRREHRDLDDAIAALEAGGRGDQLTLRRLKKQKLCLKDQIVKIEDQLIPDIIA' A
#
# COMPACT_ATOMS: atom_id res chain seq x y z
N MET A 1 -10.71 -27.18 -23.98
CA MET A 1 -11.61 -26.06 -23.68
C MET A 1 -11.47 -25.75 -22.21
N ASN A 2 -11.40 -24.46 -21.85
CA ASN A 2 -11.21 -23.86 -20.51
C ASN A 2 -9.74 -23.79 -20.04
N ALA A 3 -9.18 -22.65 -19.68
CA ALA A 3 -9.75 -21.37 -19.29
C ALA A 3 -9.09 -20.21 -20.06
N SER A 4 -9.89 -19.22 -20.45
CA SER A 4 -9.38 -17.91 -20.87
C SER A 4 -8.45 -17.34 -19.79
N PRO A 5 -7.37 -16.63 -20.13
CA PRO A 5 -6.59 -15.87 -19.18
C PRO A 5 -7.34 -14.57 -18.88
N GLU A 6 -8.58 -14.68 -18.40
CA GLU A 6 -9.22 -13.55 -17.75
C GLU A 6 -8.53 -13.47 -16.40
N LEU A 7 -7.67 -12.46 -16.23
CA LEU A 7 -7.07 -12.09 -14.95
C LEU A 7 -8.12 -12.33 -13.86
N SER A 8 -7.88 -13.32 -13.01
CA SER A 8 -8.82 -13.64 -11.94
C SER A 8 -9.00 -12.37 -11.11
N PHE A 9 -10.18 -12.17 -10.54
CA PHE A 9 -10.39 -11.09 -9.58
C PHE A 9 -9.32 -11.12 -8.47
N GLU A 10 -8.88 -12.32 -8.08
CA GLU A 10 -7.77 -12.55 -7.16
C GLU A 10 -6.42 -12.05 -7.71
N ASP A 11 -6.12 -12.31 -8.99
CA ASP A 11 -4.89 -11.83 -9.64
C ASP A 11 -4.87 -10.30 -9.71
N MET A 12 -6.02 -9.68 -10.00
CA MET A 12 -6.15 -8.22 -10.00
C MET A 12 -5.91 -7.64 -8.60
N LEU A 13 -6.47 -8.26 -7.56
CA LEU A 13 -6.24 -7.85 -6.17
C LEU A 13 -4.77 -8.01 -5.77
N ARG A 14 -4.10 -9.09 -6.19
CA ARG A 14 -2.66 -9.31 -5.96
C ARG A 14 -1.80 -8.26 -6.64
N ILE A 15 -2.06 -7.95 -7.91
CA ILE A 15 -1.35 -6.88 -8.63
C ILE A 15 -1.55 -5.54 -7.90
N ARG A 16 -2.79 -5.24 -7.50
CA ARG A 16 -3.09 -3.99 -6.78
C ARG A 16 -2.41 -3.93 -5.42
N LEU A 17 -2.35 -5.05 -4.70
CA LEU A 17 -1.62 -5.18 -3.44
C LEU A 17 -0.12 -4.90 -3.62
N GLU A 18 0.50 -5.45 -4.66
CA GLU A 18 1.91 -5.18 -4.96
C GLU A 18 2.18 -3.71 -5.28
N VAL A 19 1.30 -3.09 -6.07
CA VAL A 19 1.40 -1.65 -6.38
C VAL A 19 1.30 -0.81 -5.10
N LEU A 20 0.30 -1.07 -4.25
CA LEU A 20 0.12 -0.34 -2.99
C LEU A 20 1.29 -0.56 -2.03
N ARG A 21 1.83 -1.77 -1.95
CA ARG A 21 3.02 -2.08 -1.14
C ARG A 21 4.26 -1.33 -1.63
N ARG A 22 4.41 -1.19 -2.95
CA ARG A 22 5.50 -0.40 -3.56
C ARG A 22 5.34 1.09 -3.24
N GLU A 23 4.16 1.66 -3.48
CA GLU A 23 3.86 3.06 -3.15
C GLU A 23 4.06 3.35 -1.65
N HIS A 24 3.67 2.42 -0.78
CA HIS A 24 3.88 2.56 0.65
C HIS A 24 5.38 2.59 1.02
N ARG A 25 6.22 1.81 0.33
CA ARG A 25 7.67 1.84 0.52
C ARG A 25 8.28 3.15 0.01
N ASP A 26 7.88 3.59 -1.18
CA ASP A 26 8.34 4.85 -1.76
C ASP A 26 7.98 6.05 -0.86
N LEU A 27 6.79 6.02 -0.24
CA LEU A 27 6.39 7.02 0.76
C LEU A 27 7.23 6.95 2.03
N ASP A 28 7.66 5.77 2.44
CA ASP A 28 8.53 5.61 3.62
C ASP A 28 9.91 6.22 3.37
N ASP A 29 10.48 5.96 2.19
CA ASP A 29 11.75 6.54 1.76
C ASP A 29 11.66 8.07 1.63
N ALA A 30 10.54 8.58 1.11
CA ALA A 30 10.28 10.02 1.05
C ALA A 30 10.17 10.65 2.45
N ILE A 31 9.51 9.99 3.40
CA ILE A 31 9.43 10.42 4.81
C ILE A 31 10.83 10.44 5.42
N ALA A 32 11.62 9.37 5.23
CA ALA A 32 12.97 9.27 5.78
C ALA A 32 13.91 10.36 5.22
N ALA A 33 13.83 10.64 3.92
CA ALA A 33 14.58 11.72 3.28
C ALA A 33 14.19 13.10 3.83
N LEU A 34 12.89 13.34 4.04
CA LEU A 34 12.38 14.57 4.65
C LEU A 34 12.78 14.73 6.11
N GLU A 35 12.78 13.64 6.88
CA GLU A 35 13.24 13.64 8.28
C GLU A 35 14.75 13.91 8.37
N ALA A 36 15.55 13.33 7.47
CA ALA A 36 16.99 13.57 7.38
C ALA A 36 17.34 15.02 6.96
N GLY A 37 16.48 15.66 6.16
CA GLY A 37 16.67 17.03 5.67
C GLY A 37 16.58 18.12 6.75
N GLY A 38 16.06 17.81 7.95
CA GLY A 38 16.21 18.60 9.18
C GLY A 38 15.60 20.02 9.22
N ARG A 39 15.09 20.56 8.10
CA ARG A 39 14.55 21.93 8.05
C ARG A 39 13.20 21.98 7.32
N GLY A 40 12.15 22.22 8.09
CA GLY A 40 11.00 23.01 7.63
C GLY A 40 9.68 22.27 7.40
N ASP A 41 9.70 21.02 6.97
CA ASP A 41 8.50 20.46 6.32
C ASP A 41 7.64 19.57 7.22
N GLN A 42 7.39 19.99 8.46
CA GLN A 42 6.52 19.25 9.40
C GLN A 42 5.10 19.05 8.84
N LEU A 43 4.58 20.01 8.08
CA LEU A 43 3.27 19.89 7.42
C LEU A 43 3.31 18.83 6.31
N THR A 44 4.36 18.82 5.49
CA THR A 44 4.59 17.80 4.46
C THR A 44 4.76 16.42 5.09
N LEU A 45 5.56 16.30 6.14
CA LEU A 45 5.71 15.06 6.92
C LEU A 45 4.39 14.54 7.48
N ARG A 46 3.56 15.41 8.07
CA ARG A 46 2.22 15.01 8.55
C ARG A 46 1.32 14.53 7.42
N ARG A 47 1.37 15.18 6.24
CA ARG A 47 0.61 14.77 5.06
C ARG A 47 1.07 13.40 4.55
N LEU A 48 2.38 13.18 4.42
CA LEU A 48 2.95 11.90 3.97
C LEU A 48 2.66 10.78 4.95
N LYS A 49 2.80 11.01 6.27
CA LYS A 49 2.43 10.02 7.29
C LYS A 49 0.94 9.66 7.23
N LYS A 50 0.06 10.63 6.96
CA LYS A 50 -1.37 10.37 6.76
C LYS A 50 -1.62 9.55 5.49
N GLN A 51 -0.95 9.87 4.38
CA GLN A 51 -1.04 9.09 3.14
C GLN A 51 -0.54 7.66 3.34
N LYS A 52 0.59 7.49 4.03
CA LYS A 52 1.14 6.18 4.39
C LYS A 52 0.15 5.35 5.20
N LEU A 53 -0.52 5.96 6.18
CA LEU A 53 -1.58 5.30 6.95
C LEU A 53 -2.75 4.86 6.06
N CYS A 54 -3.24 5.74 5.17
CA CYS A 54 -4.31 5.39 4.24
C CYS A 54 -3.93 4.28 3.25
N LEU A 55 -2.67 4.21 2.81
CA LEU A 55 -2.19 3.10 1.98
C LEU A 55 -2.12 1.80 2.79
N LYS A 56 -1.63 1.85 4.02
CA LYS A 56 -1.63 0.69 4.92
C LYS A 56 -3.04 0.15 5.13
N ASP A 57 -4.02 1.02 5.38
CA ASP A 57 -5.43 0.60 5.55
C ASP A 57 -6.00 -0.04 4.27
N GLN A 58 -5.61 0.45 3.09
CA GLN A 58 -6.02 -0.15 1.81
C GLN A 58 -5.35 -1.50 1.57
N ILE A 59 -4.06 -1.63 1.91
CA ILE A 59 -3.31 -2.89 1.87
C ILE A 59 -4.01 -3.92 2.74
N VAL A 60 -4.30 -3.59 4.01
CA VAL A 60 -4.99 -4.49 4.95
C VAL A 60 -6.36 -4.90 4.42
N LYS A 61 -7.15 -3.98 3.85
CA LYS A 61 -8.46 -4.32 3.27
C LYS A 61 -8.37 -5.28 2.09
N ILE A 62 -7.31 -5.19 1.28
CA ILE A 62 -7.09 -6.10 0.14
C ILE A 62 -6.54 -7.43 0.64
N GLU A 63 -5.66 -7.41 1.63
CA GLU A 63 -5.15 -8.61 2.30
C GLU A 63 -6.29 -9.39 2.97
N ASP A 64 -7.20 -8.74 3.69
CA ASP A 64 -8.38 -9.36 4.29
C ASP A 64 -9.30 -10.01 3.23
N GLN A 65 -9.42 -9.39 2.05
CA GLN A 65 -10.19 -9.96 0.94
C GLN A 65 -9.51 -11.17 0.29
N LEU A 66 -8.17 -11.21 0.30
CA LEU A 66 -7.37 -12.32 -0.24
C LEU A 66 -7.14 -13.43 0.80
N ILE A 67 -7.16 -13.10 2.08
CA ILE A 67 -6.82 -13.95 3.22
C ILE A 67 -7.96 -13.90 4.26
N PRO A 68 -9.17 -14.33 3.92
CA PRO A 68 -10.31 -14.28 4.86
C PRO A 68 -10.17 -15.22 6.08
N ASP A 69 -9.16 -16.09 6.16
CA ASP A 69 -9.13 -17.27 7.06
C ASP A 69 -8.13 -17.22 8.24
N ILE A 70 -7.44 -16.10 8.51
CA ILE A 70 -6.37 -16.06 9.55
C ILE A 70 -6.77 -15.21 10.79
N ILE A 71 -7.90 -14.50 10.77
CA ILE A 71 -8.39 -13.65 11.87
C ILE A 71 -9.84 -14.02 12.25
N ALA A 72 -10.09 -15.32 12.53
CA ALA A 72 -11.31 -15.83 13.18
C ALA A 72 -10.94 -16.66 14.41
#